data_AF-A0A4U5MGB7-F1
#
_entry.id   AF-A0A4U5MGB7-F1
#
_cell.length_a   1.000
_cell.length_b   1.000
_cell.length_c   1.000
_cell.angle_alpha   90.00
_cell.angle_beta   90.00
_cell.angle_gamma   90.00
#
_symmetry.space_group_name_H-M   'P 1'
#
loop_
_entity.id
_entity.type
_entity.pdbx_description
1 polymer ?
#
loop_
_entity_poly.entity_id
_entity_poly.type
_entity_poly.pdbx_seq_one_letter_code
_entity_poly.pdbx_strand_id
1 'polypeptide(L)'
;MTQALPEEISVRNVFCDYYLEKLNSFNRAALTHAKAPIPILRVFGILESGEKCCVHVHGVFPYFYLRIERPLTDAMRESLIQSLNAVFSANQKRSNDLHQAIFNVVEVSAKSMYGYHHENGRFVKVIFYNPQTAH
;
A
#
# COMPACT_ATOMS: atom_id res chain seq x y z
N MET A 1 20.46 -15.87 -27.93
CA MET A 1 21.40 -15.97 -26.79
C MET A 1 20.69 -15.41 -25.57
N THR A 2 20.17 -16.27 -24.70
CA THR A 2 19.48 -15.91 -23.46
C THR A 2 20.55 -15.61 -22.43
N GLN A 3 20.82 -14.33 -22.19
CA GLN A 3 21.74 -13.90 -21.16
C GLN A 3 21.12 -14.26 -19.80
N ALA A 4 21.82 -15.08 -19.00
CA ALA A 4 21.39 -15.42 -17.66
C ALA A 4 21.28 -14.13 -16.84
N LEU A 5 20.18 -13.96 -16.10
CA LEU A 5 20.03 -12.84 -15.19
C LEU A 5 21.14 -12.91 -14.14
N PRO A 6 21.87 -11.81 -13.87
CA PRO A 6 22.88 -11.79 -12.83
C PRO A 6 22.26 -12.10 -11.46
N GLU A 7 23.04 -12.68 -10.54
CA GLU A 7 22.58 -13.01 -9.17
C GLU A 7 22.03 -11.80 -8.42
N GLU A 8 22.49 -10.59 -8.79
CA GLU A 8 22.03 -9.33 -8.23
C GLU A 8 21.77 -8.33 -9.35
N ILE A 9 20.59 -7.70 -9.33
CA ILE A 9 20.19 -6.69 -10.31
C ILE A 9 20.23 -5.32 -9.63
N SER A 10 21.17 -4.49 -10.07
CA SER A 10 21.34 -3.10 -9.61
C SER A 10 20.73 -2.14 -10.65
N VAL A 11 19.81 -1.29 -10.22
CA VAL A 11 19.10 -0.33 -11.08
C VAL A 11 19.24 1.07 -10.51
N ARG A 12 19.80 1.99 -11.30
CA ARG A 12 19.76 3.42 -10.98
C ARG A 12 18.37 3.98 -11.29
N ASN A 13 17.62 4.32 -10.26
CA ASN A 13 16.31 4.95 -10.36
C ASN A 13 16.41 6.33 -11.05
N VAL A 14 15.60 6.53 -12.09
CA VAL A 14 15.46 7.81 -12.80
C VAL A 14 14.08 8.40 -12.54
N PHE A 15 13.04 7.57 -12.61
CA PHE A 15 11.66 7.99 -12.44
C PHE A 15 10.84 6.87 -11.81
N CYS A 16 9.89 7.23 -10.96
CA CYS A 16 8.94 6.30 -10.35
C CYS A 16 7.52 6.79 -10.55
N ASP A 17 6.64 5.87 -10.91
CA ASP A 17 5.21 6.09 -10.88
C ASP A 17 4.47 4.86 -10.33
N TYR A 18 3.15 4.93 -10.30
CA TYR A 18 2.30 3.81 -9.92
C TYR A 18 1.12 3.69 -10.88
N TYR A 19 0.57 2.48 -10.95
CA TYR A 19 -0.71 2.23 -11.60
C TYR A 19 -1.48 1.17 -10.81
N LEU A 20 -2.78 1.08 -11.09
CA LEU A 20 -3.66 0.08 -10.48
C LEU A 20 -3.87 -1.09 -11.44
N GLU A 21 -3.68 -2.31 -10.96
CA GLU A 21 -3.87 -3.52 -11.76
C GLU A 21 -4.73 -4.54 -11.01
N LYS A 22 -5.45 -5.38 -11.76
CA LYS A 22 -6.09 -6.56 -11.18
C LYS A 22 -5.03 -7.57 -10.74
N LEU A 23 -5.43 -8.52 -9.88
CA LEU A 23 -4.53 -9.58 -9.43
C LEU A 23 -3.96 -10.37 -10.62
N ASN A 24 -2.63 -10.48 -10.65
CA ASN A 24 -1.85 -11.23 -11.64
C ASN A 24 -1.14 -12.42 -10.98
N SER A 25 -0.43 -13.24 -11.78
CA SER A 25 0.26 -14.45 -11.30
C SER A 25 1.27 -14.18 -10.18
N PHE A 26 1.93 -13.02 -10.17
CA PHE A 26 2.92 -12.65 -9.17
C PHE A 26 2.29 -12.33 -7.80
N ASN A 27 1.07 -11.82 -7.79
CA ASN A 27 0.43 -11.26 -6.60
C ASN A 27 -0.70 -12.12 -6.03
N ARG A 28 -1.25 -13.01 -6.86
CA ARG A 28 -2.44 -13.79 -6.50
C ARG A 28 -2.25 -14.65 -5.26
N ALA A 29 -1.05 -15.22 -5.06
CA ALA A 29 -0.77 -16.07 -3.92
C ALA A 29 -0.76 -15.30 -2.58
N ALA A 30 -0.20 -14.09 -2.58
CA ALA A 30 -0.06 -13.27 -1.37
C ALA A 30 -1.31 -12.42 -1.05
N LEU A 31 -2.08 -12.05 -2.07
CA LEU A 31 -3.18 -11.08 -1.97
C LEU A 31 -4.54 -11.69 -2.36
N THR A 32 -4.76 -12.96 -2.00
CA THR A 32 -5.98 -13.73 -2.32
C THR A 32 -7.28 -13.03 -1.90
N HIS A 33 -7.24 -12.23 -0.82
CA HIS A 33 -8.38 -11.51 -0.29
C HIS A 33 -8.60 -10.12 -0.89
N ALA A 34 -7.77 -9.70 -1.87
CA ALA A 34 -7.93 -8.40 -2.50
C ALA A 34 -9.19 -8.34 -3.36
N LYS A 35 -10.07 -7.38 -3.07
CA LYS A 35 -11.37 -7.21 -3.76
C LYS A 35 -11.37 -6.08 -4.80
N ALA A 36 -10.30 -5.28 -4.83
CA ALA A 36 -10.14 -4.14 -5.72
C ALA A 36 -8.77 -4.20 -6.43
N PRO A 37 -8.59 -3.44 -7.53
CA PRO A 37 -7.28 -3.28 -8.15
C PRO A 37 -6.21 -2.84 -7.13
N ILE A 38 -5.03 -3.43 -7.23
CA ILE A 38 -3.91 -3.21 -6.30
C ILE A 38 -2.90 -2.23 -6.91
N PRO A 39 -2.18 -1.45 -6.07
CA PRO A 39 -1.15 -0.56 -6.56
C PRO A 39 0.12 -1.35 -6.91
N ILE A 40 0.68 -1.03 -8.07
CA ILE A 40 1.97 -1.54 -8.53
C ILE A 40 2.86 -0.33 -8.80
N LEU A 41 4.05 -0.34 -8.19
CA LEU A 41 5.06 0.68 -8.42
C LEU A 41 5.87 0.30 -9.65
N ARG A 42 6.13 1.28 -10.52
CA ARG A 42 7.07 1.12 -11.63
C ARG A 42 8.28 2.00 -11.36
N VAL A 43 9.44 1.37 -11.36
CA VAL A 43 10.73 2.05 -11.25
C VAL A 43 11.39 1.99 -12.62
N PHE A 44 11.50 3.15 -13.26
CA PHE A 44 12.20 3.32 -14.53
C PHE A 44 13.65 3.70 -14.23
N GLY A 45 14.58 2.92 -14.76
CA GLY A 45 15.98 3.09 -14.44
C GLY A 45 16.92 2.60 -15.53
N ILE A 46 18.20 2.62 -15.17
CA ILE A 46 19.30 2.19 -16.04
C ILE A 46 20.14 1.18 -15.28
N LEU A 47 20.42 0.05 -15.90
CA LEU A 47 21.32 -0.99 -15.41
C LEU A 47 22.78 -0.50 -15.48
N GLU A 48 23.68 -1.18 -14.76
CA GLU A 48 25.12 -0.89 -14.84
C GLU A 48 25.68 -1.08 -16.26
N SER A 49 25.06 -1.95 -17.06
CA SER A 49 25.36 -2.15 -18.49
C SER A 49 24.97 -0.95 -19.37
N GLY A 50 24.24 0.04 -18.84
CA GLY A 50 23.71 1.19 -19.60
C GLY A 50 22.35 0.93 -20.25
N GLU A 51 21.79 -0.28 -20.13
CA GLU A 51 20.48 -0.64 -20.66
C GLU A 51 19.35 -0.03 -19.82
N LYS A 52 18.29 0.44 -20.49
CA LYS A 52 17.09 0.93 -19.81
C LYS A 52 16.26 -0.25 -19.33
N CYS A 53 15.76 -0.17 -18.09
CA CYS A 53 14.89 -1.18 -17.53
C CYS A 53 13.66 -0.55 -16.85
N CYS A 54 12.60 -1.34 -16.73
CA CYS A 54 11.40 -1.00 -15.97
C CYS A 54 11.12 -2.14 -15.00
N VAL A 55 11.18 -1.85 -13.70
CA VAL A 55 10.93 -2.83 -12.63
C VAL A 55 9.52 -2.61 -12.09
N HIS A 56 8.74 -3.68 -12.05
CA HIS A 56 7.43 -3.69 -11.40
C HIS A 56 7.58 -4.24 -9.98
N VAL A 57 7.31 -3.40 -8.99
CA VAL A 57 7.35 -3.76 -7.58
C VAL A 57 5.93 -3.97 -7.09
N HIS A 58 5.67 -5.16 -6.57
CA HIS A 58 4.37 -5.53 -6.06
C HIS A 58 4.35 -5.61 -4.53
N GLY A 59 3.15 -5.55 -3.93
CA GLY A 59 2.97 -5.67 -2.47
C GLY A 59 3.18 -4.37 -1.70
N VAL A 60 3.37 -3.24 -2.38
CA VAL A 60 3.56 -1.93 -1.74
C VAL A 60 2.25 -1.16 -1.76
N PHE A 61 1.62 -1.04 -0.59
CA PHE A 61 0.35 -0.33 -0.42
C PHE A 61 0.54 0.98 0.34
N PRO A 62 -0.18 2.05 -0.03
CA PRO A 62 -0.22 3.29 0.75
C PRO A 62 -0.86 3.08 2.12
N TYR A 63 -0.38 3.79 3.14
CA TYR A 63 -0.89 3.70 4.50
C TYR A 63 -0.71 5.00 5.30
N PHE A 64 -1.50 5.14 6.36
CA PHE A 64 -1.24 6.11 7.43
C PHE A 64 -1.41 5.47 8.81
N TYR A 65 -1.01 6.20 9.85
CA TYR A 65 -1.13 5.78 11.24
C TYR A 65 -2.12 6.64 12.01
N LEU A 66 -2.96 5.99 12.83
CA LEU A 66 -3.82 6.65 13.81
C LEU A 66 -3.44 6.19 15.21
N ARG A 67 -3.31 7.11 16.16
CA ARG A 67 -3.10 6.74 17.56
C ARG A 67 -4.41 6.19 18.15
N ILE A 68 -4.32 5.10 18.91
CA ILE A 68 -5.43 4.51 19.65
C ILE A 68 -5.07 4.37 21.13
N GLU A 69 -6.05 4.55 22.01
CA GLU A 69 -5.85 4.39 23.46
C GLU A 69 -6.15 2.97 23.93
N ARG A 70 -7.02 2.26 23.19
CA ARG A 70 -7.46 0.90 23.50
C ARG A 70 -6.92 -0.08 22.47
N PRO A 71 -6.67 -1.36 22.83
CA PRO A 71 -6.29 -2.38 21.86
C PRO A 71 -7.34 -2.50 20.73
N LEU A 72 -6.86 -2.80 19.52
CA LEU A 72 -7.72 -2.96 18.36
C LEU A 72 -8.47 -4.30 18.45
N THR A 73 -9.76 -4.24 18.82
CA THR A 73 -10.64 -5.41 18.75
C THR A 73 -11.15 -5.63 17.33
N ASP A 74 -11.59 -6.84 17.01
CA ASP A 74 -12.13 -7.14 15.68
C ASP A 74 -13.40 -6.33 15.36
N ALA A 75 -14.26 -6.10 16.34
CA ALA A 75 -15.43 -5.23 16.18
C ALA A 75 -15.03 -3.77 15.87
N MET A 76 -13.99 -3.24 16.54
CA MET A 76 -13.47 -1.91 16.24
C MET A 76 -12.83 -1.84 14.85
N ARG A 77 -12.11 -2.89 14.46
CA ARG A 77 -11.50 -3.02 13.12
C ARG A 77 -12.57 -2.95 12.03
N GLU A 78 -13.63 -3.76 12.14
CA GLU A 78 -14.72 -3.78 11.18
C GLU A 78 -15.47 -2.45 11.13
N SER A 79 -15.79 -1.87 12.29
CA SER A 79 -16.44 -0.56 12.39
C SER A 79 -15.61 0.55 11.75
N LEU A 80 -14.28 0.56 11.97
CA LEU A 80 -13.37 1.52 11.37
C LEU A 80 -13.33 1.38 9.84
N ILE A 81 -13.21 0.14 9.34
CA ILE A 81 -13.20 -0.13 7.90
C ILE A 81 -14.51 0.34 7.25
N GLN A 82 -15.66 0.02 7.85
CA GLN A 82 -16.97 0.44 7.34
C GLN A 82 -17.13 1.95 7.33
N SER A 83 -16.76 2.61 8.45
CA SER A 83 -16.87 4.06 8.59
C SER A 83 -15.99 4.80 7.59
N LEU A 84 -14.73 4.37 7.44
CA LEU A 84 -13.81 4.97 6.47
C LEU A 84 -14.29 4.75 5.03
N ASN A 85 -14.68 3.52 4.67
CA ASN A 85 -15.22 3.25 3.34
C ASN A 85 -16.44 4.13 3.03
N ALA A 86 -17.37 4.30 3.98
CA ALA A 86 -18.53 5.16 3.81
C ALA A 86 -18.15 6.63 3.55
N VAL A 87 -17.20 7.18 4.30
CA VAL A 87 -16.69 8.55 4.10
C VAL A 87 -16.04 8.71 2.73
N PHE A 88 -15.21 7.76 2.30
CA PHE A 88 -14.56 7.82 1.00
C PHE A 88 -15.56 7.68 -0.15
N SER A 89 -16.54 6.77 -0.04
CA SER A 89 -17.61 6.63 -1.03
C SER A 89 -18.44 7.91 -1.16
N ALA A 90 -18.75 8.59 -0.05
CA ALA A 90 -19.49 9.86 -0.09
C ALA A 90 -18.70 11.00 -0.77
N ASN A 91 -17.38 11.02 -0.62
CA ASN A 91 -16.51 12.04 -1.22
C ASN A 91 -16.16 11.76 -2.68
N GLN A 92 -16.33 10.51 -3.15
CA GLN A 92 -15.99 10.10 -4.51
C GLN A 92 -17.13 10.43 -5.49
N LYS A 93 -17.30 11.72 -5.81
CA LYS A 93 -18.42 12.25 -6.61
C LYS A 93 -18.52 11.76 -8.07
N ARG A 94 -17.64 10.88 -8.56
CA ARG A 94 -17.47 10.64 -10.02
C ARG A 94 -17.17 9.22 -10.50
N SER A 95 -17.13 8.21 -9.64
CA SER A 95 -16.94 6.82 -10.10
C SER A 95 -18.06 5.92 -9.59
N ASN A 96 -18.81 5.31 -10.52
CA ASN A 96 -19.79 4.25 -10.25
C ASN A 96 -19.15 2.95 -9.71
N ASP A 97 -17.84 2.96 -9.49
CA ASP A 97 -17.07 1.83 -9.05
C ASP A 97 -17.05 1.86 -7.51
N LEU A 98 -17.97 1.10 -6.91
CA LEU A 98 -18.09 0.81 -5.47
C LEU A 98 -16.90 -0.02 -4.98
N HIS A 99 -15.67 0.47 -5.16
CA HIS A 99 -14.49 -0.23 -4.69
C HIS A 99 -14.25 0.06 -3.22
N GLN A 100 -13.96 -1.00 -2.48
CA GLN A 100 -13.48 -0.92 -1.11
C GLN A 100 -12.20 -0.07 -1.09
N ALA A 101 -12.17 1.04 -0.36
CA ALA A 101 -11.01 1.93 -0.27
C ALA A 101 -9.91 1.35 0.61
N ILE A 102 -10.31 0.69 1.70
CA ILE A 102 -9.41 0.13 2.71
C ILE A 102 -9.05 -1.32 2.38
N PHE A 103 -7.76 -1.61 2.25
CA PHE A 103 -7.24 -2.97 2.10
C PHE A 103 -7.24 -3.72 3.43
N ASN A 104 -6.60 -3.15 4.45
CA ASN A 104 -6.47 -3.78 5.77
C ASN A 104 -6.17 -2.74 6.85
N VAL A 105 -6.34 -3.15 8.11
CA VAL A 105 -6.12 -2.34 9.31
C VAL A 105 -5.33 -3.20 10.30
N VAL A 106 -4.17 -2.72 10.76
CA VAL A 106 -3.25 -3.50 11.60
C VAL A 106 -2.81 -2.69 12.81
N GLU A 107 -2.83 -3.27 14.01
CA GLU A 107 -2.29 -2.63 15.22
C GLU A 107 -0.75 -2.66 15.20
N VAL A 108 -0.14 -1.55 15.58
CA VAL A 108 1.31 -1.35 15.59
C VAL A 108 1.71 -0.60 16.86
N SER A 109 2.76 -1.07 17.53
CA SER A 109 3.41 -0.33 18.62
C SER A 109 4.47 0.61 18.03
N ALA A 110 4.31 1.91 18.23
CA ALA A 110 5.20 2.93 17.66
C ALA A 110 5.32 4.15 18.58
N LYS A 111 6.22 5.08 18.27
CA LYS A 111 6.41 6.32 19.03
C LYS A 111 6.23 7.53 18.10
N SER A 112 5.45 8.51 18.55
CA SER A 112 5.32 9.78 17.82
C SER A 112 6.64 10.54 17.84
N MET A 113 7.01 11.13 16.69
CA MET A 113 8.21 11.99 16.62
C MET A 113 8.02 13.31 17.36
N TYR A 114 6.79 13.82 17.45
CA TYR A 114 6.49 15.08 18.12
C TYR A 114 6.19 14.88 19.61
N GLY A 115 6.85 15.67 20.44
CA GLY A 115 6.77 15.58 21.90
C GLY A 115 7.71 14.53 22.51
N TYR A 116 7.89 14.59 23.83
CA TYR A 116 8.67 13.58 24.55
C TYR A 116 7.75 12.43 25.00
N HIS A 117 8.02 11.23 24.49
CA HIS A 117 7.31 10.01 24.86
C HIS A 117 8.32 9.02 25.43
N HIS A 118 8.19 8.66 26.70
CA HIS A 118 9.06 7.65 27.32
C HIS A 118 8.79 6.26 26.71
N GLU A 119 7.52 5.92 26.52
CA GLU A 119 7.07 4.60 26.05
C GLU A 119 6.48 4.64 24.63
N ASN A 120 6.36 3.47 24.01
CA ASN A 120 5.65 3.33 22.74
C ASN A 120 4.14 3.45 22.97
N GLY A 121 3.48 4.21 22.11
CA GLY A 121 2.02 4.24 22.02
C GLY A 121 1.50 3.15 21.10
N ARG A 122 0.17 2.95 21.14
CA ARG A 122 -0.52 2.07 20.21
C ARG A 122 -1.04 2.88 19.03
N PHE A 123 -0.79 2.36 17.85
CA PHE A 123 -1.22 2.93 16.59
C PHE A 123 -1.93 1.89 15.76
N VAL A 124 -2.74 2.36 14.83
CA VAL A 124 -3.40 1.57 13.81
C VAL A 124 -2.84 2.01 12.47
N LYS A 125 -2.23 1.06 11.75
CA LYS A 125 -1.82 1.21 10.36
C LYS A 125 -3.02 0.91 9.47
N VAL A 126 -3.59 1.95 8.87
CA VAL A 126 -4.68 1.84 7.90
C VAL A 126 -4.06 1.76 6.51
N ILE A 127 -4.32 0.68 5.77
CA ILE A 127 -3.71 0.38 4.47
C ILE A 127 -4.78 0.53 3.39
N PHE A 128 -4.46 1.23 2.30
CA PHE A 128 -5.38 1.60 1.22
C PHE A 128 -5.05 0.88 -0.09
N TYR A 129 -6.05 0.70 -0.96
CA TYR A 129 -5.82 0.21 -2.32
C TYR A 129 -5.25 1.28 -3.25
N ASN A 130 -5.82 2.49 -3.23
CA ASN A 130 -5.43 3.55 -4.16
C ASN A 130 -4.63 4.65 -3.42
N PRO A 131 -3.42 5.01 -3.90
CA PRO A 131 -2.65 6.13 -3.35
C PRO A 131 -3.40 7.47 -3.36
N GLN A 132 -4.28 7.70 -4.33
CA GLN A 132 -5.08 8.93 -4.39
C GLN A 132 -6.06 9.08 -3.23
N THR A 133 -6.45 7.97 -2.60
CA THR A 133 -7.37 7.97 -1.45
C THR A 133 -6.66 8.29 -0.14
N ALA A 134 -5.33 8.17 -0.10
CA ALA A 134 -4.53 8.39 1.10
C ALA A 134 -4.04 9.85 1.27
N HIS A 135 -4.52 10.78 0.44
CA HIS A 135 -4.17 12.21 0.45
C HIS A 135 -5.26 13.08 1.07
#